data_AF-A0AA36MW39-F1
#
_entry.id   AF-A0AA36MW39-F1
#
_cell.length_a   1.000
_cell.length_b   1.000
_cell.length_c   1.000
_cell.angle_alpha   90.00
_cell.angle_beta   90.00
_cell.angle_gamma   90.00
#
_symmetry.space_group_name_H-M   'P 1'
#
loop_
_entity.id
_entity.type
_entity.pdbx_description
1 polymer ?
#
loop_
_entity_poly.entity_id
_entity_poly.type
_entity_poly.pdbx_seq_one_letter_code
_entity_poly.pdbx_strand_id
1 'polypeptide(L)'
;MGNCQRRPARQEAKRAAGRSAGGVTAQHTVEVGATVRVAEGKYRSCVGVVTAVKHGSVWVKFEQKVVNFDLSRVQESYSECDTQSDVSDLTPRSDECSRRSDWEADRDGQDVMKSTFLEEFFKEDLQSRTSEFSGNWQSPGQHIKQGGKRFELVSAKDPSNNKPGQQGYKKNRIHFLYLAADSFQCAQLRLERLADFASLSVAEKCAARLELLQSRGKVCWRRADIFEWITEPVDSAASGGCGFISLHLLRDLVGKAAGVSVTSVQVRVVGPQLGVIKGLLTWKPGIDVIQVPPSMRKVPPSKTCHDDWACITVMDTFPGNLAKKLPNQTAFGGRPSLWQPKDVSDMLELLLSCHGVPSQFLASYKKQKQRPEAWMVGVADPSGAIPAGHIFLPGLYQHVTDVFVVRSPCWRPCDGRILPVLRTKPRAMSARDWEHLTSRPFGEVIFAKSPALPESIANGDLDGDRYWTCWDPTVVSTAKPQQLVAQPKAPSASHGRDRGWLLKAQEAMLDAKGWRHIFWLAGRLCNHGRTWAKKSAEGLRHPVARECFDLFLDVIDNKRHGGSVDLPQHLRRDLRWKFD
;
A
#
# COMPACT_ATOMS: atom_id res chain seq x y z
N MET A 1 -26.90 33.09 -48.25
CA MET A 1 -25.96 32.64 -49.31
C MET A 1 -24.55 32.83 -48.78
N GLY A 2 -23.74 31.78 -48.72
CA GLY A 2 -22.40 31.84 -48.13
C GLY A 2 -21.93 30.49 -47.58
N ASN A 3 -21.38 29.68 -48.49
CA ASN A 3 -20.58 28.45 -48.37
C ASN A 3 -20.27 27.87 -46.97
N CYS A 4 -20.88 26.71 -46.70
CA CYS A 4 -20.37 25.71 -45.77
C CYS A 4 -19.44 24.75 -46.53
N GLN A 5 -18.15 24.74 -46.20
CA GLN A 5 -17.18 23.79 -46.74
C GLN A 5 -17.29 22.45 -46.01
N ARG A 6 -17.59 21.41 -46.79
CA ARG A 6 -17.65 20.00 -46.39
C ARG A 6 -16.25 19.38 -46.37
N ARG A 7 -15.92 18.57 -45.36
CA ARG A 7 -14.99 17.43 -45.49
C ARG A 7 -15.48 16.21 -44.68
N PRO A 8 -15.64 15.01 -45.30
CA PRO A 8 -16.13 13.81 -44.61
C PRO A 8 -15.02 12.81 -44.24
N ALA A 9 -15.32 11.97 -43.25
CA ALA A 9 -14.59 10.77 -42.78
C ALA A 9 -14.30 9.67 -43.83
N ARG A 10 -14.54 9.95 -45.11
CA ARG A 10 -14.22 9.05 -46.24
C ARG A 10 -12.72 8.95 -46.54
N GLN A 11 -11.88 9.79 -45.90
CA GLN A 11 -10.43 9.80 -46.09
C GLN A 11 -9.67 8.76 -45.25
N GLU A 12 -10.17 8.34 -44.09
CA GLU A 12 -9.46 7.37 -43.23
C GLU A 12 -9.69 5.92 -43.65
N ALA A 13 -10.92 5.56 -44.08
CA ALA A 13 -11.19 4.25 -44.66
C ALA A 13 -10.45 4.03 -46.01
N LYS A 14 -10.27 5.08 -46.82
CA LYS A 14 -9.45 5.03 -48.04
C LYS A 14 -7.94 4.96 -47.75
N ARG A 15 -7.46 5.52 -46.65
CA ARG A 15 -6.05 5.42 -46.23
C ARG A 15 -5.67 4.00 -45.78
N ALA A 16 -6.59 3.26 -45.15
CA ALA A 16 -6.38 1.86 -44.81
C ALA A 16 -6.40 0.94 -46.05
N ALA A 17 -7.32 1.17 -46.99
CA ALA A 17 -7.42 0.38 -48.21
C ALA A 17 -6.29 0.65 -49.23
N GLY A 18 -5.71 1.85 -49.24
CA GLY A 18 -4.64 2.23 -50.17
C GLY A 18 -3.23 1.77 -49.80
N ARG A 19 -3.02 1.15 -48.63
CA ARG A 19 -1.69 0.74 -48.14
C ARG A 19 -1.38 -0.75 -48.30
N SER A 20 -2.24 -1.56 -48.91
CA SER A 20 -2.02 -3.01 -49.09
C SER A 20 -1.45 -3.40 -50.47
N ALA A 21 -0.84 -2.47 -51.20
CA ALA A 21 -0.04 -2.77 -52.39
C ALA A 21 1.45 -2.69 -52.02
N GLY A 22 1.93 -3.67 -51.26
CA GLY A 22 3.30 -3.76 -50.79
C GLY A 22 3.37 -4.68 -49.58
N GLY A 23 3.86 -5.89 -49.78
CA GLY A 23 3.87 -6.94 -48.76
C GLY A 23 4.59 -6.52 -47.48
N VAL A 24 3.91 -6.75 -46.35
CA VAL A 24 4.37 -7.24 -45.03
C VAL A 24 3.19 -7.03 -44.08
N THR A 25 2.61 -8.13 -43.57
CA THR A 25 1.41 -8.15 -42.72
C THR A 25 1.75 -7.80 -41.27
N ALA A 26 1.52 -6.55 -40.86
CA ALA A 26 1.36 -6.20 -39.45
C ALA A 26 -0.11 -6.38 -39.05
N GLN A 27 -0.39 -7.24 -38.07
CA GLN A 27 -1.74 -7.41 -37.52
C GLN A 27 -2.07 -6.22 -36.59
N HIS A 28 -2.95 -5.33 -37.02
CA HIS A 28 -3.57 -4.35 -36.14
C HIS A 28 -4.85 -4.93 -35.53
N THR A 29 -4.91 -4.99 -34.20
CA THR A 29 -6.11 -5.39 -33.46
C THR A 29 -6.97 -4.17 -33.21
N VAL A 30 -8.20 -4.15 -33.73
CA VAL A 30 -9.21 -3.11 -33.46
C VAL A 30 -10.33 -3.76 -32.67
N GLU A 31 -10.61 -3.23 -31.47
CA GLU A 31 -11.76 -3.63 -30.66
C GLU A 31 -13.00 -2.87 -31.13
N VAL A 32 -14.10 -3.60 -31.38
CA VAL A 32 -15.38 -2.99 -31.77
C VAL A 32 -16.42 -3.40 -30.74
N GLY A 33 -17.03 -2.40 -30.09
CA GLY A 33 -18.19 -2.60 -29.22
C GLY A 33 -19.46 -2.74 -30.06
N ALA A 34 -20.18 -3.84 -29.90
CA ALA A 34 -21.47 -4.05 -30.55
C ALA A 34 -22.54 -4.40 -29.52
N THR A 35 -23.74 -3.82 -29.69
CA THR A 35 -24.92 -4.19 -28.91
C THR A 35 -25.74 -5.19 -29.74
N VAL A 36 -25.79 -6.45 -29.31
CA VAL A 36 -26.50 -7.50 -30.05
C VAL A 36 -27.85 -7.77 -29.38
N ARG A 37 -28.92 -7.79 -30.19
CA ARG A 37 -30.26 -8.19 -29.75
C ARG A 37 -30.33 -9.72 -29.79
N VAL A 38 -30.49 -10.34 -28.63
CA VAL A 38 -30.68 -11.80 -28.54
C VAL A 38 -32.18 -12.09 -28.72
N ALA A 39 -32.51 -13.26 -29.30
CA ALA A 39 -33.88 -13.78 -29.29
C ALA A 39 -34.42 -13.68 -27.85
N GLU A 40 -35.59 -13.07 -27.66
CA GLU A 40 -36.17 -12.56 -26.39
C GLU A 40 -36.02 -11.05 -26.11
N GLY A 41 -35.41 -10.27 -27.00
CA GLY A 41 -35.46 -8.79 -26.91
C GLY A 41 -34.59 -8.18 -25.81
N LYS A 42 -33.69 -8.96 -25.20
CA LYS A 42 -32.64 -8.46 -24.31
C LYS A 42 -31.42 -8.03 -25.13
N TYR A 43 -30.91 -6.85 -24.84
CA TYR A 43 -29.66 -6.34 -25.42
C TYR A 43 -28.49 -6.73 -24.50
N ARG A 44 -27.43 -7.29 -25.07
CA ARG A 44 -26.15 -7.47 -24.39
C ARG A 44 -25.07 -6.69 -25.14
N SER A 45 -24.27 -5.93 -24.40
CA SER A 45 -23.02 -5.36 -24.91
C SER A 45 -21.95 -6.44 -24.91
N CYS A 46 -21.33 -6.67 -26.05
CA CYS A 46 -20.23 -7.61 -26.20
C CYS A 46 -19.05 -6.89 -26.88
N VAL A 47 -17.83 -7.18 -26.41
CA VAL A 47 -16.58 -6.73 -27.05
C VAL A 47 -16.04 -7.87 -27.89
N GLY A 48 -15.79 -7.60 -29.17
CA GLY A 48 -15.26 -8.58 -30.11
C GLY A 48 -14.03 -8.05 -30.84
N VAL A 49 -13.18 -8.97 -31.31
CA VAL A 49 -11.96 -8.62 -32.06
C VAL A 49 -12.24 -8.73 -33.55
N VAL A 50 -11.97 -7.67 -34.31
CA VAL A 50 -12.08 -7.71 -35.78
C VAL A 50 -10.98 -8.62 -36.33
N THR A 51 -11.38 -9.70 -37.01
CA THR A 51 -10.44 -10.68 -37.57
C THR A 51 -10.23 -10.52 -39.06
N ALA A 52 -11.18 -9.92 -39.79
CA ALA A 52 -11.05 -9.63 -41.22
C ALA A 52 -12.03 -8.52 -41.67
N VAL A 53 -11.68 -7.81 -42.75
CA VAL A 53 -12.56 -6.87 -43.46
C VAL A 53 -12.41 -7.10 -44.96
N LYS A 54 -13.51 -7.28 -45.69
CA LYS A 54 -13.51 -7.61 -47.13
C LYS A 54 -14.87 -7.28 -47.74
N HIS A 55 -14.87 -6.54 -48.85
CA HIS A 55 -16.07 -6.21 -49.65
C HIS A 55 -17.30 -5.74 -48.85
N GLY A 56 -17.13 -4.78 -47.94
CA GLY A 56 -18.26 -4.22 -47.17
C GLY A 56 -18.76 -5.10 -46.01
N SER A 57 -18.07 -6.19 -45.72
CA SER A 57 -18.33 -7.07 -44.58
C SER A 57 -17.19 -7.01 -43.55
N VAL A 58 -17.53 -7.15 -42.27
CA VAL A 58 -16.59 -7.24 -41.14
C VAL A 58 -16.82 -8.54 -40.39
N TRP A 59 -15.76 -9.32 -40.19
CA TRP A 59 -15.81 -10.53 -39.38
C TRP A 59 -15.26 -10.23 -37.99
N VAL A 60 -16.08 -10.42 -36.97
CA VAL A 60 -15.73 -10.17 -35.58
C VAL A 60 -15.80 -11.49 -34.81
N LYS A 61 -14.73 -11.81 -34.08
CA LYS A 61 -14.68 -12.98 -33.21
C LYS A 61 -15.13 -12.59 -31.80
N PHE A 62 -16.18 -13.25 -31.31
CA PHE A 62 -16.63 -13.20 -29.92
C PHE A 62 -16.39 -14.57 -29.29
N GLU A 63 -15.54 -14.64 -28.27
CA GLU A 63 -15.14 -15.88 -27.57
C GLU A 63 -14.76 -17.03 -28.53
N GLN A 64 -15.73 -17.88 -28.92
CA GLN A 64 -15.57 -19.04 -29.79
C GLN A 64 -16.34 -18.98 -31.12
N LYS A 65 -17.03 -17.88 -31.43
CA LYS A 65 -17.79 -17.71 -32.68
C LYS A 65 -17.32 -16.50 -33.48
N VAL A 66 -17.22 -16.67 -34.79
CA VAL A 66 -16.98 -15.57 -35.73
C VAL A 66 -18.32 -15.17 -36.35
N VAL A 67 -18.67 -13.89 -36.25
CA VAL A 67 -19.91 -13.33 -36.79
C VAL A 67 -19.56 -12.36 -37.91
N ASN A 68 -20.26 -12.45 -39.03
CA ASN A 68 -20.14 -11.53 -40.17
C ASN A 68 -21.19 -10.42 -40.05
N PHE A 69 -20.74 -9.17 -40.10
CA PHE A 69 -21.58 -7.98 -40.19
C PHE A 69 -21.49 -7.36 -41.58
N ASP A 70 -22.63 -7.26 -42.25
CA ASP A 70 -22.77 -6.48 -43.48
C ASP A 70 -22.93 -4.99 -43.13
N LEU A 71 -21.94 -4.18 -43.48
CA LEU A 71 -21.90 -2.76 -43.15
C LEU A 71 -22.98 -1.95 -43.89
N SER A 72 -23.60 -2.49 -44.94
CA SER A 72 -24.70 -1.83 -45.64
C SER A 72 -25.99 -1.74 -44.81
N ARG A 73 -26.06 -2.44 -43.66
CA ARG A 73 -27.25 -2.54 -42.80
C ARG A 73 -27.10 -1.88 -41.42
N VAL A 74 -25.99 -1.20 -41.15
CA VAL A 74 -25.77 -0.53 -39.86
C VAL A 74 -26.36 0.89 -39.93
N GLN A 75 -27.40 1.16 -39.14
CA GLN A 75 -27.97 2.50 -38.96
C GLN A 75 -27.22 3.25 -37.86
N GLU A 76 -26.69 4.44 -38.18
CA GLU A 76 -26.05 5.34 -37.22
C GLU A 76 -27.10 6.18 -36.47
N SER A 77 -26.93 6.34 -35.16
CA SER A 77 -27.62 7.38 -34.38
C SER A 77 -26.62 8.06 -33.45
N TYR A 78 -26.48 9.38 -33.55
CA TYR A 78 -25.57 10.19 -32.74
C TYR A 78 -26.34 11.25 -31.93
N SER A 79 -25.87 11.53 -30.72
CA SER A 79 -26.21 12.71 -29.91
C SER A 79 -24.93 13.36 -29.41
N GLU A 80 -24.71 14.64 -29.74
CA GLU A 80 -23.55 15.45 -29.32
C GLU A 80 -23.82 16.16 -27.98
N CYS A 81 -22.77 16.30 -27.15
CA CYS A 81 -22.71 17.22 -26.02
C CYS A 81 -21.46 18.10 -26.17
N ASP A 82 -21.67 19.41 -26.17
CA ASP A 82 -20.67 20.48 -26.26
C ASP A 82 -19.93 20.73 -24.94
N THR A 83 -18.63 21.07 -25.03
CA THR A 83 -17.98 22.06 -24.14
C THR A 83 -16.72 22.63 -24.81
N GLN A 84 -16.65 23.96 -24.92
CA GLN A 84 -15.46 24.77 -25.26
C GLN A 84 -15.07 25.63 -24.04
N SER A 85 -13.76 25.81 -23.82
CA SER A 85 -13.21 27.03 -23.20
C SER A 85 -11.71 27.19 -23.47
N ASP A 86 -11.35 28.32 -24.08
CA ASP A 86 -9.99 28.83 -24.27
C ASP A 86 -9.45 29.54 -23.02
N VAL A 87 -8.15 29.41 -22.73
CA VAL A 87 -7.38 30.37 -21.91
C VAL A 87 -5.95 30.47 -22.45
N SER A 88 -5.53 31.69 -22.79
CA SER A 88 -4.15 32.09 -23.10
C SER A 88 -3.63 33.02 -22.00
N ASP A 89 -2.47 32.72 -21.41
CA ASP A 89 -1.41 33.68 -21.02
C ASP A 89 -0.28 32.98 -20.24
N LEU A 90 0.97 33.11 -20.70
CA LEU A 90 2.16 32.53 -20.08
C LEU A 90 3.28 33.57 -19.95
N THR A 91 3.81 33.71 -18.73
CA THR A 91 5.13 34.26 -18.40
C THR A 91 6.11 33.13 -18.01
N PRO A 92 7.43 33.29 -18.21
CA PRO A 92 8.36 32.16 -18.27
C PRO A 92 8.70 31.58 -16.88
N ARG A 93 8.47 30.27 -16.73
CA ARG A 93 8.88 29.43 -15.58
C ARG A 93 10.14 28.66 -15.90
N SER A 94 10.99 28.45 -14.90
CA SER A 94 12.24 27.68 -14.95
C SER A 94 12.09 26.33 -15.69
N ASP A 95 12.97 26.10 -16.66
CA ASP A 95 12.86 25.11 -17.74
C ASP A 95 12.82 23.62 -17.33
N GLU A 96 13.15 23.26 -16.08
CA GLU A 96 13.14 21.85 -15.65
C GLU A 96 11.73 21.33 -15.30
N CYS A 97 10.79 22.19 -14.92
CA CYS A 97 9.46 21.76 -14.47
C CYS A 97 8.38 21.85 -15.55
N SER A 98 8.53 22.77 -16.51
CA SER A 98 7.54 23.00 -17.58
C SER A 98 7.49 21.90 -18.64
N ARG A 99 8.51 21.04 -18.74
CA ARG A 99 8.54 19.91 -19.71
C ARG A 99 7.71 18.69 -19.30
N ARG A 100 6.98 18.72 -18.18
CA ARG A 100 6.34 17.51 -17.61
C ARG A 100 4.80 17.53 -17.57
N SER A 101 4.13 18.57 -18.06
CA SER A 101 2.66 18.65 -18.09
C SER A 101 1.97 17.81 -19.18
N ASP A 102 2.72 17.26 -20.15
CA ASP A 102 2.15 16.56 -21.32
C ASP A 102 2.03 15.04 -21.17
N TRP A 103 2.11 14.51 -19.95
CA TRP A 103 2.03 13.08 -19.68
C TRP A 103 0.67 12.73 -19.08
N GLU A 104 -0.26 12.19 -19.89
CA GLU A 104 -1.27 11.17 -19.52
C GLU A 104 -2.48 11.20 -20.49
N ALA A 105 -2.54 10.24 -21.44
CA ALA A 105 -3.81 9.86 -22.09
C ALA A 105 -3.91 8.40 -22.55
N ASP A 106 -2.84 7.73 -23.03
CA ASP A 106 -3.02 6.48 -23.83
C ASP A 106 -2.32 5.19 -23.32
N ARG A 107 -2.40 4.82 -22.03
CA ARG A 107 -1.84 3.53 -21.55
C ARG A 107 -2.75 2.71 -20.63
N ASP A 108 -4.02 2.56 -21.00
CA ASP A 108 -4.91 1.60 -20.34
C ASP A 108 -4.70 0.19 -20.92
N GLY A 109 -3.88 -0.65 -20.25
CA GLY A 109 -3.85 -2.09 -20.53
C GLY A 109 -2.49 -2.79 -20.49
N GLN A 110 -1.37 -2.07 -20.45
CA GLN A 110 -0.05 -2.69 -20.22
C GLN A 110 0.20 -2.86 -18.71
N ASP A 111 0.83 -3.97 -18.34
CA ASP A 111 1.32 -4.23 -16.98
C ASP A 111 2.16 -3.03 -16.54
N VAL A 112 1.59 -2.16 -15.70
CA VAL A 112 2.18 -0.86 -15.37
C VAL A 112 3.50 -1.17 -14.68
N MET A 113 4.61 -0.88 -15.38
CA MET A 113 5.95 -1.09 -14.82
C MET A 113 6.04 -0.37 -13.48
N LYS A 114 6.22 -1.14 -12.40
CA LYS A 114 6.41 -0.59 -11.07
C LYS A 114 7.79 0.07 -11.01
N SER A 115 7.81 1.37 -10.80
CA SER A 115 9.03 2.16 -10.57
C SER A 115 9.04 2.75 -9.16
N THR A 116 10.15 3.34 -8.78
CA THR A 116 10.29 4.12 -7.54
C THR A 116 10.27 5.62 -7.83
N PHE A 117 9.96 6.43 -6.82
CA PHE A 117 10.06 7.89 -6.94
C PHE A 117 11.46 8.33 -7.41
N LEU A 118 12.53 7.75 -6.85
CA LEU A 118 13.90 8.12 -7.22
C LEU A 118 14.23 7.77 -8.67
N GLU A 119 13.80 6.61 -9.16
CA GLU A 119 14.03 6.19 -10.56
C GLU A 119 13.31 7.11 -11.56
N GLU A 120 12.11 7.60 -11.22
CA GLU A 120 11.36 8.52 -12.10
C GLU A 120 11.89 9.96 -12.01
N PHE A 121 12.13 10.45 -10.78
CA PHE A 121 12.51 11.84 -10.58
C PHE A 121 13.97 12.13 -10.95
N PHE A 122 14.89 11.20 -10.65
CA PHE A 122 16.33 11.33 -10.89
C PHE A 122 16.83 10.37 -11.99
N LYS A 123 16.00 10.03 -12.97
CA LYS A 123 16.25 8.98 -13.96
C LYS A 123 17.65 8.98 -14.60
N GLU A 124 18.18 10.15 -14.93
CA GLU A 124 19.48 10.30 -15.60
C GLU A 124 20.68 10.33 -14.65
N ASP A 125 20.42 10.58 -13.36
CA ASP A 125 21.43 10.80 -12.32
C ASP A 125 21.47 9.68 -11.28
N LEU A 126 20.62 8.67 -11.41
CA LEU A 126 20.52 7.58 -10.45
C LEU A 126 21.32 6.37 -10.92
N GLN A 127 22.08 5.77 -10.00
CA GLN A 127 22.71 4.47 -10.19
C GLN A 127 22.26 3.51 -9.10
N SER A 128 22.02 2.26 -9.47
CA SER A 128 21.66 1.20 -8.53
C SER A 128 22.77 0.17 -8.39
N ARG A 129 22.97 -0.32 -7.17
CA ARG A 129 23.87 -1.46 -6.87
C ARG A 129 23.14 -2.41 -5.95
N THR A 130 23.28 -3.71 -6.20
CA THR A 130 22.79 -4.74 -5.28
C THR A 130 23.99 -5.48 -4.71
N SER A 131 24.09 -5.55 -3.39
CA SER A 131 25.12 -6.34 -2.69
C SER A 131 24.49 -7.47 -1.90
N GLU A 132 25.16 -8.61 -1.83
CA GLU A 132 24.75 -9.75 -1.02
C GLU A 132 25.47 -9.74 0.33
N PHE A 133 24.71 -9.89 1.42
CA PHE A 133 25.27 -10.03 2.76
C PHE A 133 25.86 -11.43 2.95
N SER A 134 27.12 -11.62 2.54
CA SER A 134 27.91 -12.80 2.87
C SER A 134 28.87 -12.51 4.03
N GLY A 135 29.49 -13.53 4.63
CA GLY A 135 30.42 -13.37 5.76
C GLY A 135 31.49 -12.27 5.55
N ASN A 136 31.92 -12.07 4.29
CA ASN A 136 32.93 -11.09 3.88
C ASN A 136 32.33 -9.85 3.18
N TRP A 137 31.15 -9.40 3.60
CA TRP A 137 30.50 -8.23 3.01
C TRP A 137 31.43 -7.01 3.03
N GLN A 138 31.73 -6.49 1.84
CA GLN A 138 32.37 -5.19 1.67
C GLN A 138 31.26 -4.19 1.30
N SER A 139 31.13 -3.16 2.13
CA SER A 139 30.26 -2.04 1.82
C SER A 139 30.65 -1.44 0.47
N PRO A 140 29.68 -1.11 -0.41
CA PRO A 140 29.98 -0.37 -1.63
C PRO A 140 30.51 1.06 -1.36
N GLY A 141 30.52 1.51 -0.10
CA GLY A 141 30.99 2.82 0.32
C GLY A 141 29.95 3.92 0.16
N GLN A 142 30.27 5.12 0.66
CA GLN A 142 29.40 6.29 0.53
C GLN A 142 29.40 6.87 -0.89
N HIS A 143 30.45 6.57 -1.66
CA HIS A 143 30.62 7.09 -3.01
C HIS A 143 31.05 6.01 -3.98
N ILE A 144 30.57 6.11 -5.21
CA ILE A 144 31.05 5.32 -6.34
C ILE A 144 31.46 6.24 -7.49
N LYS A 145 32.39 5.77 -8.33
CA LYS A 145 32.75 6.43 -9.59
C LYS A 145 32.31 5.56 -10.75
N GLN A 146 31.57 6.13 -11.70
CA GLN A 146 31.13 5.41 -12.90
C GLN A 146 31.09 6.39 -14.08
N GLY A 147 31.79 6.05 -15.17
CA GLY A 147 31.87 6.92 -16.35
C GLY A 147 32.43 8.32 -16.05
N GLY A 148 33.42 8.42 -15.16
CA GLY A 148 34.03 9.70 -14.75
C GLY A 148 33.18 10.55 -13.80
N LYS A 149 31.90 10.22 -13.59
CA LYS A 149 31.01 10.90 -12.63
C LYS A 149 31.13 10.29 -11.24
N ARG A 150 31.03 11.14 -10.21
CA ARG A 150 30.92 10.73 -8.80
C ARG A 150 29.44 10.59 -8.44
N PHE A 151 29.09 9.53 -7.74
CA PHE A 151 27.76 9.35 -7.19
C PHE A 151 27.85 9.18 -5.67
N GLU A 152 26.82 9.61 -4.97
CA GLU A 152 26.72 9.62 -3.51
C GLU A 152 25.51 8.78 -3.07
N LEU A 153 25.69 7.96 -2.03
CA LEU A 153 24.65 7.08 -1.51
C LEU A 153 23.49 7.91 -0.96
N VAL A 154 22.28 7.69 -1.46
CA VAL A 154 21.08 8.40 -0.99
C VAL A 154 20.09 7.50 -0.27
N SER A 155 20.15 6.19 -0.51
CA SER A 155 19.23 5.26 0.13
C SER A 155 19.74 3.81 0.03
N ALA A 156 19.49 3.02 1.08
CA ALA A 156 19.74 1.58 1.12
C ALA A 156 18.47 0.85 1.59
N LYS A 157 18.07 -0.20 0.87
CA LYS A 157 16.83 -0.94 1.14
C LYS A 157 17.04 -2.44 1.05
N ASP A 158 16.51 -3.17 2.01
CA ASP A 158 16.35 -4.62 1.90
C ASP A 158 15.04 -4.93 1.15
N PRO A 159 15.08 -5.44 -0.10
CA PRO A 159 13.89 -5.72 -0.86
C PRO A 159 13.09 -6.91 -0.28
N SER A 160 13.69 -7.73 0.59
CA SER A 160 13.01 -8.85 1.25
C SER A 160 11.97 -8.38 2.27
N ASN A 161 12.10 -7.17 2.82
CA ASN A 161 11.12 -6.56 3.72
C ASN A 161 9.72 -6.43 3.10
N ASN A 162 9.60 -6.44 1.77
CA ASN A 162 8.30 -6.36 1.10
C ASN A 162 7.51 -7.68 1.14
N LYS A 163 8.08 -8.78 1.65
CA LYS A 163 7.40 -10.09 1.78
C LYS A 163 7.42 -10.59 3.23
N PRO A 164 6.59 -10.03 4.13
CA PRO A 164 6.47 -10.52 5.49
C PRO A 164 6.03 -12.00 5.48
N GLY A 165 6.88 -12.89 5.98
CA GLY A 165 6.53 -14.31 6.24
C GLY A 165 7.37 -15.38 5.52
N GLN A 166 8.23 -15.05 4.56
CA GLN A 166 9.17 -16.04 3.99
C GLN A 166 10.44 -16.12 4.85
N GLN A 167 10.35 -16.95 5.90
CA GLN A 167 11.32 -17.13 6.99
C GLN A 167 12.63 -17.85 6.61
N GLY A 168 13.11 -17.66 5.38
CA GLY A 168 14.44 -18.09 4.97
C GLY A 168 15.33 -16.88 4.74
N TYR A 169 16.11 -16.46 5.74
CA TYR A 169 17.17 -15.43 5.64
C TYR A 169 18.32 -15.80 4.68
N LYS A 170 18.07 -16.65 3.68
CA LYS A 170 19.13 -17.34 2.94
C LYS A 170 19.87 -16.44 1.96
N LYS A 171 19.39 -15.23 1.63
CA LYS A 171 20.13 -14.21 0.87
C LYS A 171 19.63 -12.80 1.20
N ASN A 172 20.23 -12.13 2.18
CA ASN A 172 19.98 -10.72 2.43
C ASN A 172 20.65 -9.91 1.31
N ARG A 173 19.87 -9.50 0.31
CA ARG A 173 20.33 -8.57 -0.73
C ARG A 173 20.02 -7.17 -0.25
N ILE A 174 20.96 -6.24 -0.31
CA ILE A 174 20.68 -4.82 -0.06
C ILE A 174 20.77 -4.09 -1.39
N HIS A 175 19.73 -3.33 -1.70
CA HIS A 175 19.63 -2.45 -2.85
C HIS A 175 20.05 -1.03 -2.45
N PHE A 176 21.14 -0.55 -3.02
CA PHE A 176 21.70 0.77 -2.81
C PHE A 176 21.38 1.64 -4.02
N LEU A 177 20.98 2.88 -3.76
CA LEU A 177 20.78 3.91 -4.77
C LEU A 177 21.76 5.06 -4.53
N TYR A 178 22.42 5.47 -5.60
CA TYR A 178 23.37 6.57 -5.62
C TYR A 178 22.88 7.65 -6.55
N LEU A 179 22.97 8.90 -6.10
CA LEU A 179 22.63 10.08 -6.89
C LEU A 179 23.92 10.76 -7.38
N ALA A 180 23.94 11.19 -8.64
CA ALA A 180 25.07 11.93 -9.18
C ALA A 180 25.33 13.19 -8.35
N ALA A 181 26.58 13.36 -7.94
CA ALA A 181 27.09 14.57 -7.32
C ALA A 181 27.91 15.32 -8.38
N ASP A 182 27.43 16.49 -8.78
CA ASP A 182 28.19 17.40 -9.64
C ASP A 182 28.97 18.41 -8.79
N SER A 183 29.71 19.31 -9.44
CA SER A 183 30.53 20.32 -8.75
C SER A 183 29.71 21.37 -8.00
N PHE A 184 28.41 21.49 -8.26
CA PHE A 184 27.55 22.57 -7.75
C PHE A 184 26.47 22.08 -6.78
N GLN A 185 26.06 20.81 -6.85
CA GLN A 185 25.01 20.22 -6.01
C GLN A 185 25.41 18.84 -5.52
N CYS A 186 25.66 18.74 -4.21
CA CYS A 186 25.74 17.43 -3.55
C CYS A 186 24.35 16.79 -3.41
N ALA A 187 24.30 15.48 -3.14
CA ALA A 187 23.02 14.78 -3.04
C ALA A 187 22.14 15.33 -1.91
N GLN A 188 22.76 15.82 -0.83
CA GLN A 188 22.04 16.43 0.29
C GLN A 188 21.18 17.63 -0.15
N LEU A 189 21.73 18.58 -0.90
CA LEU A 189 21.00 19.76 -1.37
C LEU A 189 19.83 19.36 -2.28
N ARG A 190 20.02 18.36 -3.14
CA ARG A 190 18.98 17.84 -4.03
C ARG A 190 17.84 17.18 -3.24
N LEU A 191 18.15 16.44 -2.17
CA LEU A 191 17.15 15.85 -1.27
C LEU A 191 16.45 16.91 -0.41
N GLU A 192 17.14 17.98 0.01
CA GLU A 192 16.54 19.08 0.77
C GLU A 192 15.51 19.87 -0.04
N ARG A 193 15.64 19.91 -1.38
CA ARG A 193 14.58 20.44 -2.27
C ARG A 193 13.30 19.61 -2.24
N LEU A 194 13.36 18.35 -1.82
CA LEU A 194 12.18 17.47 -1.74
C LEU A 194 11.45 17.60 -0.40
N ALA A 195 12.20 17.63 0.70
CA ALA A 195 11.67 17.65 2.07
C ALA A 195 12.75 18.07 3.08
N ASP A 196 12.35 18.50 4.28
CA ASP A 196 13.29 18.90 5.36
C ASP A 196 13.82 17.69 6.14
N PHE A 197 14.66 16.86 5.49
CA PHE A 197 15.34 15.73 6.13
C PHE A 197 16.25 16.17 7.29
N ALA A 198 16.79 17.39 7.25
CA ALA A 198 17.64 17.96 8.29
C ALA A 198 16.91 18.16 9.64
N SER A 199 15.57 18.11 9.66
CA SER A 199 14.77 18.10 10.89
C SER A 199 14.76 16.74 11.60
N LEU A 200 15.24 15.67 10.95
CA LEU A 200 15.34 14.35 11.55
C LEU A 200 16.68 14.24 12.29
N SER A 201 16.60 14.25 13.61
CA SER A 201 17.79 14.26 14.48
C SER A 201 18.48 12.91 14.63
N VAL A 202 17.82 11.83 14.23
CA VAL A 202 18.33 10.46 14.36
C VAL A 202 18.67 9.93 12.99
N ALA A 203 19.91 9.50 12.80
CA ALA A 203 20.46 9.06 11.53
C ALA A 203 19.70 7.86 10.94
N GLU A 204 19.38 6.87 11.77
CA GLU A 204 18.63 5.67 11.42
C GLU A 204 17.20 6.03 11.00
N LYS A 205 16.59 6.98 11.68
CA LYS A 205 15.26 7.49 11.33
C LYS A 205 15.30 8.18 9.97
N CYS A 206 16.33 8.99 9.71
CA CYS A 206 16.54 9.61 8.41
C CYS A 206 16.75 8.56 7.30
N ALA A 207 17.61 7.57 7.53
CA ALA A 207 17.82 6.45 6.61
C ALA A 207 16.51 5.70 6.31
N ALA A 208 15.71 5.41 7.34
CA ALA A 208 14.40 4.78 7.18
C ALA A 208 13.40 5.65 6.39
N ARG A 209 13.51 6.99 6.43
CA ARG A 209 12.67 7.88 5.60
C ARG A 209 13.14 7.94 4.16
N LEU A 210 14.44 7.89 3.90
CA LEU A 210 15.00 7.78 2.55
C LEU A 210 14.67 6.44 1.89
N GLU A 211 14.49 5.37 2.66
CA GLU A 211 14.00 4.08 2.15
C GLU A 211 12.59 4.20 1.52
N LEU A 212 11.76 5.13 2.01
CA LEU A 212 10.41 5.34 1.49
C LEU A 212 10.44 5.79 0.02
N LEU A 213 11.48 6.51 -0.40
CA LEU A 213 11.68 6.99 -1.78
C LEU A 213 12.01 5.84 -2.75
N GLN A 214 12.42 4.67 -2.23
CA GLN A 214 12.65 3.43 -2.98
C GLN A 214 11.42 2.50 -3.02
N SER A 215 10.26 2.99 -2.62
CA SER A 215 9.05 2.16 -2.61
C SER A 215 8.58 1.97 -4.06
N ARG A 216 8.48 0.71 -4.51
CA ARG A 216 8.06 0.38 -5.87
C ARG A 216 6.54 0.34 -5.99
N GLY A 217 5.99 1.12 -6.90
CA GLY A 217 4.55 1.19 -7.13
C GLY A 217 4.21 1.89 -8.45
N LYS A 218 2.92 2.19 -8.66
CA LYS A 218 2.49 3.06 -9.75
C LYS A 218 2.74 4.51 -9.35
N VAL A 219 3.57 5.22 -10.11
CA VAL A 219 3.91 6.63 -9.87
C VAL A 219 2.94 7.53 -10.65
N CYS A 220 2.35 8.52 -9.96
CA CYS A 220 1.44 9.51 -10.54
C CYS A 220 1.87 10.91 -10.08
N TRP A 221 1.90 11.88 -10.99
CA TRP A 221 2.25 13.27 -10.70
C TRP A 221 0.99 14.13 -10.59
N ARG A 222 0.88 14.96 -9.56
CA ARG A 222 -0.26 15.85 -9.30
C ARG A 222 0.25 17.19 -8.76
N ARG A 223 -0.66 18.16 -8.68
CA ARG A 223 -0.40 19.41 -7.95
C ARG A 223 -0.50 19.17 -6.45
N ALA A 224 0.14 20.01 -5.62
CA ALA A 224 0.10 19.84 -4.17
C ALA A 224 -1.21 20.39 -3.57
N ASP A 225 -1.90 21.29 -4.27
CA ASP A 225 -3.17 21.89 -3.85
C ASP A 225 -4.37 20.91 -3.76
N ILE A 226 -4.27 19.71 -4.35
CA ILE A 226 -5.28 18.65 -4.15
C ILE A 226 -5.18 17.99 -2.77
N PHE A 227 -4.23 18.39 -1.93
CA PHE A 227 -4.04 17.85 -0.58
C PHE A 227 -4.50 18.85 0.47
N GLU A 228 -5.31 18.36 1.41
CA GLU A 228 -5.80 19.10 2.57
C GLU A 228 -5.26 18.46 3.85
N TRP A 229 -4.60 19.24 4.70
CA TRP A 229 -4.22 18.78 6.02
C TRP A 229 -5.42 18.82 6.96
N ILE A 230 -5.83 17.65 7.45
CA ILE A 230 -6.92 17.55 8.42
C ILE A 230 -6.39 17.47 9.85
N THR A 231 -7.20 17.92 10.81
CA THR A 231 -6.86 17.80 12.22
C THR A 231 -7.15 16.38 12.70
N GLU A 232 -6.17 15.74 13.33
CA GLU A 232 -6.44 14.52 14.11
C GLU A 232 -7.13 14.93 15.41
N PRO A 233 -8.22 14.26 15.83
CA PRO A 233 -8.65 14.41 17.22
C PRO A 233 -7.44 14.08 18.09
N VAL A 234 -7.25 14.85 19.16
CA VAL A 234 -6.04 14.83 19.99
C VAL A 234 -5.55 13.39 20.25
N ASP A 235 -4.24 13.22 20.10
CA ASP A 235 -3.46 11.98 19.95
C ASP A 235 -3.53 11.30 18.57
N SER A 236 -2.36 11.19 17.92
CA SER A 236 -2.07 10.58 16.60
C SER A 236 -2.57 9.14 16.39
N ALA A 237 -3.26 8.60 17.38
CA ALA A 237 -3.64 7.21 17.55
C ALA A 237 -4.95 6.87 16.82
N ALA A 238 -5.84 7.86 16.64
CA ALA A 238 -7.17 7.64 16.03
C ALA A 238 -7.11 7.24 14.55
N SER A 239 -6.34 7.98 13.73
CA SER A 239 -6.16 7.67 12.31
C SER A 239 -4.90 6.89 12.01
N GLY A 240 -3.89 6.88 12.89
CA GLY A 240 -2.74 5.97 12.82
C GLY A 240 -2.06 5.88 11.44
N GLY A 241 -2.02 6.95 10.65
CA GLY A 241 -1.49 6.90 9.28
C GLY A 241 -2.51 6.59 8.17
N CYS A 242 -3.81 6.75 8.41
CA CYS A 242 -4.86 6.65 7.40
C CYS A 242 -5.52 8.01 7.11
N GLY A 243 -5.47 8.45 5.86
CA GLY A 243 -6.17 9.63 5.34
C GLY A 243 -7.35 9.26 4.45
N PHE A 244 -7.98 10.27 3.85
CA PHE A 244 -9.16 10.09 3.01
C PHE A 244 -8.93 10.59 1.59
N ILE A 245 -9.62 9.96 0.64
CA ILE A 245 -9.55 10.34 -0.78
C ILE A 245 -10.96 10.34 -1.39
N SER A 246 -11.21 11.26 -2.32
CA SER A 246 -12.44 11.29 -3.11
C SER A 246 -12.51 10.09 -4.07
N LEU A 247 -13.72 9.69 -4.48
CA LEU A 247 -13.88 8.56 -5.41
C LEU A 247 -13.25 8.85 -6.78
N HIS A 248 -13.32 10.10 -7.25
CA HIS A 248 -12.78 10.47 -8.56
C HIS A 248 -11.26 10.39 -8.56
N LEU A 249 -10.57 11.00 -7.58
CA LEU A 249 -9.12 10.91 -7.45
C LEU A 249 -8.66 9.47 -7.25
N LEU A 250 -9.39 8.68 -6.48
CA LEU A 250 -9.08 7.26 -6.30
C LEU A 250 -9.12 6.51 -7.64
N ARG A 251 -10.17 6.72 -8.44
CA ARG A 251 -10.31 6.13 -9.78
C ARG A 251 -9.21 6.58 -10.73
N ASP A 252 -8.83 7.85 -10.67
CA ASP A 252 -7.74 8.41 -11.49
C ASP A 252 -6.40 7.76 -11.11
N LEU A 253 -6.12 7.57 -9.82
CA LEU A 253 -4.90 6.93 -9.34
C LEU A 253 -4.82 5.45 -9.75
N VAL A 254 -5.90 4.68 -9.64
CA VAL A 254 -5.86 3.23 -9.90
C VAL A 254 -6.23 2.85 -11.34
N GLY A 255 -6.80 3.76 -12.11
CA GLY A 255 -7.36 3.53 -13.44
C GLY A 255 -8.84 3.12 -13.40
N LYS A 256 -9.61 3.51 -14.44
CA LYS A 256 -11.08 3.38 -14.50
C LYS A 256 -11.58 1.95 -14.23
N ALA A 257 -10.96 0.95 -14.85
CA ALA A 257 -11.37 -0.45 -14.72
C ALA A 257 -11.17 -1.01 -13.31
N ALA A 258 -10.10 -0.59 -12.62
CA ALA A 258 -9.80 -1.05 -11.26
C ALA A 258 -10.61 -0.29 -10.19
N GLY A 259 -10.88 0.99 -10.43
CA GLY A 259 -11.45 1.92 -9.44
C GLY A 259 -12.90 1.66 -9.02
N VAL A 260 -13.63 0.77 -9.71
CA VAL A 260 -14.98 0.38 -9.28
C VAL A 260 -14.97 -0.49 -8.02
N SER A 261 -13.88 -1.25 -7.80
CA SER A 261 -13.78 -2.22 -6.71
C SER A 261 -12.75 -1.86 -5.65
N VAL A 262 -11.90 -0.87 -5.89
CA VAL A 262 -10.89 -0.41 -4.94
C VAL A 262 -11.49 0.68 -4.07
N THR A 263 -11.39 0.51 -2.76
CA THR A 263 -11.88 1.46 -1.76
C THR A 263 -10.75 2.10 -0.95
N SER A 264 -9.56 1.50 -0.94
CA SER A 264 -8.38 2.06 -0.29
C SER A 264 -7.10 1.79 -1.06
N VAL A 265 -6.10 2.65 -0.89
CA VAL A 265 -4.76 2.52 -1.50
C VAL A 265 -3.68 2.81 -0.48
N GLN A 266 -2.61 2.01 -0.48
CA GLN A 266 -1.41 2.35 0.28
C GLN A 266 -0.51 3.23 -0.58
N VAL A 267 -0.11 4.37 -0.05
CA VAL A 267 0.63 5.40 -0.79
C VAL A 267 1.92 5.81 -0.12
N ARG A 268 2.85 6.32 -0.93
CA ARG A 268 3.91 7.24 -0.52
C ARG A 268 3.72 8.51 -1.32
N VAL A 269 3.80 9.68 -0.68
CA VAL A 269 3.73 10.96 -1.38
C VAL A 269 5.00 11.75 -1.08
N VAL A 270 5.56 12.36 -2.11
CA VAL A 270 6.71 13.27 -2.02
C VAL A 270 6.33 14.56 -2.72
N GLY A 271 6.50 15.69 -2.07
CA GLY A 271 6.28 17.00 -2.69
C GLY A 271 6.91 18.11 -1.84
N PRO A 272 7.54 19.14 -2.41
CA PRO A 272 8.25 20.16 -1.64
C PRO A 272 7.38 20.82 -0.56
N GLN A 273 6.12 21.15 -0.88
CA GLN A 273 5.19 21.76 0.07
C GLN A 273 4.55 20.77 1.06
N LEU A 274 4.62 19.46 0.78
CA LEU A 274 3.97 18.41 1.58
C LEU A 274 4.97 17.67 2.49
N GLY A 275 6.23 17.60 2.07
CA GLY A 275 7.27 16.75 2.64
C GLY A 275 7.17 15.31 2.13
N VAL A 276 7.43 14.34 3.02
CA VAL A 276 7.27 12.91 2.72
C VAL A 276 6.13 12.35 3.55
N ILE A 277 5.12 11.81 2.88
CA ILE A 277 3.91 11.23 3.48
C ILE A 277 3.91 9.72 3.23
N LYS A 278 3.56 8.95 4.26
CA LYS A 278 3.33 7.50 4.17
C LYS A 278 2.01 7.17 4.85
N GLY A 279 1.18 6.37 4.18
CA GLY A 279 0.05 5.75 4.84
C GLY A 279 -0.93 5.10 3.89
N LEU A 280 -2.16 4.94 4.37
CA LEU A 280 -3.29 4.46 3.60
C LEU A 280 -4.25 5.62 3.29
N LEU A 281 -4.79 5.69 2.07
CA LEU A 281 -5.91 6.57 1.75
C LEU A 281 -7.15 5.72 1.54
N THR A 282 -8.23 6.04 2.25
CA THR A 282 -9.50 5.33 2.12
C THR A 282 -10.59 6.24 1.56
N TRP A 283 -11.48 5.68 0.74
CA TRP A 283 -12.54 6.47 0.11
C TRP A 283 -13.52 7.00 1.14
N LYS A 284 -13.72 8.33 1.12
CA LYS A 284 -14.72 9.08 1.90
C LYS A 284 -15.68 9.83 0.97
N PRO A 285 -17.00 9.72 1.13
CA PRO A 285 -17.96 10.50 0.38
C PRO A 285 -17.92 11.99 0.74
N GLY A 286 -18.25 12.85 -0.22
CA GLY A 286 -18.45 14.27 0.04
C GLY A 286 -17.18 15.12 0.15
N ILE A 287 -16.01 14.56 -0.18
CA ILE A 287 -14.76 15.30 -0.36
C ILE A 287 -14.34 15.26 -1.83
N ASP A 288 -13.60 16.26 -2.26
CA ASP A 288 -13.02 16.42 -3.59
C ASP A 288 -11.48 16.33 -3.58
N VAL A 289 -10.86 16.61 -2.44
CA VAL A 289 -9.40 16.56 -2.20
C VAL A 289 -8.93 15.25 -1.53
N ILE A 290 -7.60 15.12 -1.36
CA ILE A 290 -6.95 14.13 -0.51
C ILE A 290 -6.75 14.73 0.88
N GLN A 291 -7.43 14.18 1.89
CA GLN A 291 -7.30 14.61 3.27
C GLN A 291 -6.19 13.81 3.98
N VAL A 292 -5.15 14.49 4.45
CA VAL A 292 -3.98 13.88 5.09
C VAL A 292 -3.88 14.31 6.55
N PRO A 293 -3.91 13.37 7.51
CA PRO A 293 -3.63 13.68 8.90
C PRO A 293 -2.12 13.81 9.20
N PRO A 294 -1.72 14.55 10.26
CA PRO A 294 -0.31 14.74 10.63
C PRO A 294 0.47 13.44 10.86
N SER A 295 -0.15 12.38 11.38
CA SER A 295 0.51 11.07 11.60
C SER A 295 1.06 10.42 10.31
N MET A 296 0.51 10.75 9.13
CA MET A 296 1.04 10.27 7.85
C MET A 296 2.32 11.00 7.43
N ARG A 297 2.59 12.21 7.95
CA ARG A 297 3.78 12.99 7.61
C ARG A 297 5.01 12.41 8.29
N LYS A 298 5.93 11.88 7.49
CA LYS A 298 7.16 11.23 7.96
C LYS A 298 8.38 12.14 7.88
N VAL A 299 8.37 13.13 6.98
CA VAL A 299 9.34 14.22 6.86
C VAL A 299 8.59 15.52 6.60
N PRO A 300 8.92 16.64 7.26
CA PRO A 300 8.28 17.94 6.99
C PRO A 300 8.54 18.47 5.57
N PRO A 301 7.75 19.47 5.13
CA PRO A 301 7.97 20.18 3.87
C PRO A 301 9.40 20.72 3.72
N SER A 302 9.84 20.86 2.47
CA SER A 302 11.11 21.50 2.14
C SER A 302 11.14 22.95 2.63
N LYS A 303 12.33 23.39 3.04
CA LYS A 303 12.62 24.79 3.40
C LYS A 303 13.28 25.57 2.26
N THR A 304 13.66 24.89 1.17
CA THR A 304 14.46 25.46 0.08
C THR A 304 13.76 25.40 -1.27
N CYS A 305 12.61 24.74 -1.33
CA CYS A 305 11.81 24.56 -2.55
C CYS A 305 10.33 24.67 -2.21
N HIS A 306 9.59 25.41 -3.03
CA HIS A 306 8.17 25.68 -2.85
C HIS A 306 7.34 25.26 -4.07
N ASP A 307 7.88 24.39 -4.92
CA ASP A 307 7.16 23.95 -6.12
C ASP A 307 5.83 23.24 -5.73
N ASP A 308 4.78 23.52 -6.49
CA ASP A 308 3.41 23.01 -6.29
C ASP A 308 3.19 21.66 -6.99
N TRP A 309 4.09 20.70 -6.75
CA TRP A 309 3.92 19.33 -7.25
C TRP A 309 3.96 18.31 -6.13
N ALA A 310 3.27 17.21 -6.38
CA ALA A 310 3.24 16.02 -5.54
C ALA A 310 3.38 14.78 -6.43
N CYS A 311 4.30 13.90 -6.07
CA CYS A 311 4.43 12.57 -6.65
C CYS A 311 3.79 11.56 -5.71
N ILE A 312 2.77 10.85 -6.19
CA ILE A 312 2.07 9.79 -5.47
C ILE A 312 2.53 8.44 -6.00
N THR A 313 3.13 7.61 -5.15
CA THR A 313 3.45 6.22 -5.45
C THR A 313 2.40 5.31 -4.82
N VAL A 314 1.54 4.70 -5.63
CA VAL A 314 0.54 3.70 -5.21
C VAL A 314 1.21 2.33 -5.10
N MET A 315 1.34 1.86 -3.86
CA MET A 315 2.06 0.63 -3.50
C MET A 315 1.18 -0.60 -3.65
N ASP A 316 0.00 -0.53 -3.04
CA ASP A 316 -1.00 -1.60 -2.96
C ASP A 316 -2.41 -1.00 -3.07
N THR A 317 -3.36 -1.82 -3.52
CA THR A 317 -4.78 -1.47 -3.64
C THR A 317 -5.62 -2.46 -2.85
N PHE A 318 -6.69 -1.97 -2.22
CA PHE A 318 -7.57 -2.73 -1.35
C PHE A 318 -9.05 -2.47 -1.69
N PRO A 319 -9.91 -3.51 -1.68
CA PRO A 319 -9.55 -4.93 -1.67
C PRO A 319 -8.61 -5.33 -2.81
N GLY A 320 -7.64 -6.19 -2.51
CA GLY A 320 -6.72 -6.71 -3.52
C GLY A 320 -7.42 -7.66 -4.50
N ASN A 321 -6.75 -8.07 -5.57
CA ASN A 321 -7.33 -8.90 -6.64
C ASN A 321 -8.00 -10.21 -6.15
N LEU A 322 -7.52 -10.79 -5.05
CA LEU A 322 -8.14 -11.97 -4.43
C LEU A 322 -9.49 -11.66 -3.80
N ALA A 323 -9.60 -10.50 -3.16
CA ALA A 323 -10.84 -10.06 -2.52
C ALA A 323 -11.85 -9.51 -3.54
N LYS A 324 -11.40 -8.93 -4.67
CA LYS A 324 -12.27 -8.52 -5.79
C LYS A 324 -13.06 -9.68 -6.43
N LYS A 325 -12.57 -10.91 -6.30
CA LYS A 325 -13.24 -12.13 -6.80
C LYS A 325 -14.25 -12.72 -5.83
N LEU A 326 -14.40 -12.13 -4.65
CA LEU A 326 -15.50 -12.42 -3.74
C LEU A 326 -16.63 -11.43 -4.06
N PRO A 327 -17.62 -11.80 -4.88
CA PRO A 327 -18.85 -11.02 -4.91
C PRO A 327 -19.42 -10.94 -3.48
N ASN A 328 -20.29 -9.97 -3.21
CA ASN A 328 -21.11 -9.81 -1.99
C ASN A 328 -22.00 -11.04 -1.65
N GLN A 329 -21.73 -12.21 -2.22
CA GLN A 329 -22.50 -13.46 -2.14
C GLN A 329 -22.05 -14.41 -1.04
N THR A 330 -21.02 -14.13 -0.25
CA THR A 330 -20.63 -15.03 0.85
C THR A 330 -21.40 -14.76 2.14
N ALA A 331 -22.72 -14.66 2.03
CA ALA A 331 -23.60 -15.28 3.01
C ALA A 331 -23.77 -16.77 2.61
N PHE A 332 -22.76 -17.58 2.96
CA PHE A 332 -22.84 -19.04 3.12
C PHE A 332 -23.00 -20.02 1.94
N GLY A 333 -23.16 -19.63 0.67
CA GLY A 333 -23.43 -20.63 -0.40
C GLY A 333 -22.21 -21.24 -1.11
N GLY A 334 -21.20 -20.43 -1.42
CA GLY A 334 -20.05 -20.87 -2.21
C GLY A 334 -18.86 -19.98 -1.94
N ARG A 335 -17.92 -20.42 -1.11
CA ARG A 335 -16.65 -19.73 -0.96
C ARG A 335 -15.85 -19.96 -2.24
N PRO A 336 -15.31 -18.92 -2.90
CA PRO A 336 -14.50 -19.10 -4.09
C PRO A 336 -13.36 -20.08 -3.79
N SER A 337 -13.15 -21.05 -4.68
CA SER A 337 -12.05 -22.02 -4.59
C SER A 337 -10.66 -21.37 -4.50
N LEU A 338 -10.56 -20.08 -4.84
CA LEU A 338 -9.36 -19.26 -4.77
C LEU A 338 -9.02 -18.76 -3.35
N TRP A 339 -9.92 -18.89 -2.37
CA TRP A 339 -9.63 -18.53 -0.99
C TRP A 339 -8.85 -19.64 -0.30
N GLN A 340 -7.52 -19.50 -0.28
CA GLN A 340 -6.65 -20.37 0.49
C GLN A 340 -6.17 -19.61 1.74
N PRO A 341 -6.66 -19.96 2.94
CA PRO A 341 -6.15 -19.34 4.15
C PRO A 341 -4.67 -19.68 4.30
N LYS A 342 -3.88 -18.69 4.73
CA LYS A 342 -2.47 -18.93 5.08
C LYS A 342 -2.38 -19.89 6.24
N ASP A 343 -1.31 -20.67 6.31
CA ASP A 343 -1.02 -21.51 7.48
C ASP A 343 -1.09 -20.68 8.77
N VAL A 344 -1.74 -21.26 9.78
CA VAL A 344 -1.79 -20.65 11.11
C VAL A 344 -0.38 -20.72 11.69
N SER A 345 0.24 -19.55 11.84
CA SER A 345 1.61 -19.45 12.35
C SER A 345 1.70 -19.90 13.82
N ASP A 346 2.90 -20.27 14.24
CA ASP A 346 3.19 -20.58 15.65
C ASP A 346 2.78 -19.43 16.60
N MET A 347 2.88 -18.17 16.14
CA MET A 347 2.44 -16.99 16.90
C MET A 347 0.95 -17.04 17.18
N LEU A 348 0.15 -17.23 16.13
CA LEU A 348 -1.31 -17.29 16.24
C LEU A 348 -1.75 -18.47 17.09
N GLU A 349 -1.12 -19.63 16.94
CA GLU A 349 -1.42 -20.80 17.79
C GLU A 349 -1.15 -20.52 19.27
N LEU A 350 0.03 -19.98 19.60
CA LEU A 350 0.40 -19.65 20.97
C LEU A 350 -0.54 -18.59 21.56
N LEU A 351 -0.91 -17.59 20.77
CA LEU A 351 -1.86 -16.56 21.18
C LEU A 351 -3.24 -17.16 21.45
N LEU A 352 -3.83 -17.87 20.48
CA LEU A 352 -5.15 -18.49 20.64
C LEU A 352 -5.18 -19.47 21.82
N SER A 353 -4.12 -20.26 22.00
CA SER A 353 -3.98 -21.15 23.17
C SER A 353 -3.95 -20.34 24.48
N CYS A 354 -3.23 -19.21 24.52
CA CYS A 354 -3.20 -18.32 25.68
C CYS A 354 -4.55 -17.66 25.99
N HIS A 355 -5.38 -17.45 24.97
CA HIS A 355 -6.77 -17.01 25.13
C HIS A 355 -7.72 -18.15 25.53
N GLY A 356 -7.27 -19.39 25.62
CA GLY A 356 -8.07 -20.54 26.06
C GLY A 356 -8.72 -21.36 24.96
N VAL A 357 -8.36 -21.12 23.68
CA VAL A 357 -8.84 -21.97 22.58
C VAL A 357 -8.25 -23.38 22.73
N PRO A 358 -9.06 -24.45 22.73
CA PRO A 358 -8.56 -25.82 22.95
C PRO A 358 -7.55 -26.28 21.91
N SER A 359 -6.47 -26.91 22.35
CA SER A 359 -5.39 -27.42 21.47
C SER A 359 -5.90 -28.43 20.43
N GLN A 360 -6.86 -29.29 20.81
CA GLN A 360 -7.49 -30.25 19.90
C GLN A 360 -8.23 -29.54 18.75
N PHE A 361 -8.91 -28.43 19.05
CA PHE A 361 -9.55 -27.60 18.05
C PHE A 361 -8.51 -26.89 17.17
N LEU A 362 -7.45 -26.29 17.75
CA LEU A 362 -6.40 -25.64 16.96
C LEU A 362 -5.71 -26.61 15.97
N ALA A 363 -5.49 -27.87 16.39
CA ALA A 363 -4.91 -28.90 15.54
C ALA A 363 -5.81 -29.27 14.35
N SER A 364 -7.14 -29.29 14.53
CA SER A 364 -8.08 -29.53 13.44
C SER A 364 -8.27 -28.28 12.57
N TYR A 365 -8.38 -27.10 13.18
CA TYR A 365 -8.52 -25.80 12.54
C TYR A 365 -7.39 -25.53 11.53
N LYS A 366 -6.14 -25.81 11.92
CA LYS A 366 -4.96 -25.72 11.04
C LYS A 366 -5.08 -26.54 9.75
N LYS A 367 -5.72 -27.71 9.83
CA LYS A 367 -5.88 -28.65 8.70
C LYS A 367 -7.06 -28.27 7.81
N GLN A 368 -7.95 -27.37 8.24
CA GLN A 368 -9.09 -26.93 7.44
C GLN A 368 -8.62 -26.15 6.22
N LYS A 369 -9.04 -26.59 5.03
CA LYS A 369 -8.77 -25.86 3.77
C LYS A 369 -9.55 -24.55 3.68
N GLN A 370 -10.66 -24.44 4.42
CA GLN A 370 -11.52 -23.27 4.44
C GLN A 370 -11.78 -22.90 5.89
N ARG A 371 -11.25 -21.75 6.30
CA ARG A 371 -11.41 -21.21 7.65
C ARG A 371 -12.20 -19.90 7.61
N PRO A 372 -13.07 -19.62 8.59
CA PRO A 372 -13.74 -18.32 8.75
C PRO A 372 -12.77 -17.26 9.29
N GLU A 373 -11.75 -16.95 8.49
CA GLU A 373 -10.72 -15.97 8.83
C GLU A 373 -10.22 -15.26 7.57
N ALA A 374 -9.67 -14.06 7.74
CA ALA A 374 -9.03 -13.30 6.69
C ALA A 374 -7.93 -12.37 7.23
N TRP A 375 -6.93 -12.10 6.38
CA TRP A 375 -6.02 -10.97 6.57
C TRP A 375 -6.55 -9.77 5.80
N MET A 376 -7.03 -8.76 6.52
CA MET A 376 -7.66 -7.57 5.95
C MET A 376 -6.84 -6.32 6.31
N VAL A 377 -6.84 -5.31 5.45
CA VAL A 377 -6.18 -4.04 5.77
C VAL A 377 -7.00 -3.26 6.80
N GLY A 378 -6.36 -2.65 7.78
CA GLY A 378 -7.03 -1.74 8.70
C GLY A 378 -7.23 -0.37 8.06
N VAL A 379 -8.42 0.21 8.19
CA VAL A 379 -8.72 1.58 7.72
C VAL A 379 -9.43 2.38 8.80
N ALA A 380 -9.31 3.71 8.76
CA ALA A 380 -10.06 4.59 9.65
C ALA A 380 -11.51 4.72 9.18
N ASP A 381 -12.44 4.89 10.12
CA ASP A 381 -13.85 5.17 9.82
C ASP A 381 -14.04 6.48 9.03
N PRO A 382 -14.45 6.43 7.75
CA PRO A 382 -14.66 7.64 6.94
C PRO A 382 -15.87 8.47 7.41
N SER A 383 -16.80 7.88 8.16
CA SER A 383 -17.98 8.57 8.71
C SER A 383 -17.71 9.25 10.05
N GLY A 384 -16.73 8.75 10.80
CA GLY A 384 -16.47 9.14 12.19
C GLY A 384 -17.61 8.80 13.17
N ALA A 385 -18.56 7.95 12.78
CA ALA A 385 -19.77 7.63 13.53
C ALA A 385 -19.84 6.17 14.02
N ILE A 386 -18.83 5.33 13.74
CA ILE A 386 -18.72 4.00 14.34
C ILE A 386 -18.48 4.17 15.86
N PRO A 387 -19.26 3.51 16.73
CA PRO A 387 -19.11 3.62 18.18
C PRO A 387 -17.73 3.19 18.67
N ALA A 388 -17.27 3.81 19.75
CA ALA A 388 -16.03 3.44 20.42
C ALA A 388 -15.97 1.94 20.74
N GLY A 389 -14.81 1.31 20.55
CA GLY A 389 -14.63 -0.11 20.80
C GLY A 389 -15.21 -1.04 19.72
N HIS A 390 -15.95 -0.52 18.74
CA HIS A 390 -16.51 -1.32 17.65
C HIS A 390 -15.65 -1.24 16.39
N ILE A 391 -15.87 -2.22 15.52
CA ILE A 391 -15.37 -2.22 14.15
C ILE A 391 -16.53 -2.42 13.17
N PHE A 392 -16.32 -2.08 11.91
CA PHE A 392 -17.22 -2.48 10.84
C PHE A 392 -16.49 -3.40 9.85
N LEU A 393 -17.15 -4.48 9.45
CA LEU A 393 -16.64 -5.49 8.51
C LEU A 393 -17.52 -5.52 7.26
N PRO A 394 -17.14 -4.80 6.19
CA PRO A 394 -17.89 -4.81 4.93
C PRO A 394 -18.13 -6.24 4.43
N GLY A 395 -19.37 -6.54 4.03
CA GLY A 395 -19.77 -7.87 3.57
C GLY A 395 -19.98 -8.93 4.66
N LEU A 396 -19.61 -8.69 5.93
CA LEU A 396 -19.82 -9.65 7.04
C LEU A 396 -20.70 -9.11 8.18
N TYR A 397 -20.90 -7.80 8.27
CA TYR A 397 -21.56 -7.13 9.41
C TYR A 397 -22.96 -7.66 9.77
N GLN A 398 -23.70 -8.22 8.81
CA GLN A 398 -25.04 -8.79 9.09
C GLN A 398 -24.97 -10.17 9.74
N HIS A 399 -23.86 -10.89 9.59
CA HIS A 399 -23.75 -12.31 9.91
C HIS A 399 -22.88 -12.60 11.13
N VAL A 400 -22.08 -11.63 11.55
CA VAL A 400 -21.11 -11.78 12.63
C VAL A 400 -21.38 -10.73 13.69
N THR A 401 -21.44 -11.16 14.96
CA THR A 401 -21.58 -10.26 16.11
C THR A 401 -20.23 -9.81 16.63
N ASP A 402 -19.30 -10.75 16.73
CA ASP A 402 -17.98 -10.55 17.34
C ASP A 402 -16.92 -11.25 16.52
N VAL A 403 -15.72 -10.70 16.53
CA VAL A 403 -14.55 -11.30 15.86
C VAL A 403 -13.32 -11.24 16.74
N PHE A 404 -12.43 -12.22 16.56
CA PHE A 404 -11.08 -12.16 17.09
C PHE A 404 -10.16 -11.46 16.09
N VAL A 405 -9.53 -10.37 16.50
CA VAL A 405 -8.65 -9.53 15.65
C VAL A 405 -7.25 -9.49 16.24
N VAL A 406 -6.24 -9.65 15.39
CA VAL A 406 -4.82 -9.55 15.77
C VAL A 406 -3.97 -9.08 14.60
N ARG A 407 -2.83 -8.44 14.88
CA ARG A 407 -1.79 -8.10 13.91
C ARG A 407 -0.54 -8.97 14.12
N SER A 408 0.19 -9.26 13.05
CA SER A 408 1.48 -9.96 13.15
C SER A 408 2.65 -8.96 13.18
N PRO A 409 3.70 -9.17 14.01
CA PRO A 409 3.83 -10.24 15.00
C PRO A 409 2.91 -10.02 16.22
N CYS A 410 2.44 -11.10 16.83
CA CYS A 410 1.63 -11.08 18.06
C CYS A 410 2.23 -12.04 19.09
N TRP A 411 2.85 -11.48 20.10
CA TRP A 411 3.61 -12.22 21.10
C TRP A 411 3.21 -11.90 22.54
N ARG A 412 2.33 -10.92 22.75
CA ARG A 412 1.73 -10.63 24.05
C ARG A 412 0.32 -11.19 24.09
N PRO A 413 -0.15 -11.71 25.24
CA PRO A 413 -1.55 -12.11 25.39
C PRO A 413 -2.54 -11.00 25.02
N CYS A 414 -2.19 -9.74 25.22
CA CYS A 414 -3.04 -8.60 24.91
C CYS A 414 -3.03 -8.19 23.42
N ASP A 415 -2.23 -8.83 22.56
CA ASP A 415 -2.17 -8.51 21.14
C ASP A 415 -3.44 -8.94 20.39
N GLY A 416 -4.13 -9.97 20.88
CA GLY A 416 -5.41 -10.44 20.36
C GLY A 416 -6.59 -9.80 21.08
N ARG A 417 -7.62 -9.41 20.32
CA ARG A 417 -8.83 -8.77 20.85
C ARG A 417 -10.08 -9.42 20.29
N ILE A 418 -11.11 -9.56 21.14
CA ILE A 418 -12.48 -9.81 20.67
C ILE A 418 -13.14 -8.46 20.54
N LEU A 419 -13.65 -8.14 19.35
CA LEU A 419 -14.26 -6.85 19.05
C LEU A 419 -15.68 -7.04 18.51
N PRO A 420 -16.66 -6.24 19.00
CA PRO A 420 -18.00 -6.24 18.46
C PRO A 420 -18.03 -5.61 17.07
N VAL A 421 -18.78 -6.24 16.17
CA VAL A 421 -19.04 -5.77 14.82
C VAL A 421 -20.29 -4.91 14.81
N LEU A 422 -20.20 -3.71 14.25
CA LEU A 422 -21.33 -2.81 14.09
C LEU A 422 -22.33 -3.37 13.07
N ARG A 423 -23.50 -3.81 13.54
CA ARG A 423 -24.52 -4.48 12.69
C ARG A 423 -25.64 -3.57 12.18
N THR A 424 -25.90 -2.48 12.91
CA THR A 424 -27.01 -1.57 12.63
C THR A 424 -26.51 -0.13 12.56
N LYS A 425 -27.20 0.71 11.80
CA LYS A 425 -26.86 2.12 11.65
C LYS A 425 -26.95 2.86 12.99
N PRO A 426 -25.86 3.44 13.51
CA PRO A 426 -25.93 4.31 14.67
C PRO A 426 -26.84 5.52 14.45
N ARG A 427 -27.48 6.03 15.50
CA ARG A 427 -28.33 7.24 15.41
C ARG A 427 -27.56 8.45 14.87
N ALA A 428 -26.29 8.58 15.26
CA ALA A 428 -25.41 9.67 14.84
C ALA A 428 -24.93 9.55 13.38
N MET A 429 -25.09 8.39 12.74
CA MET A 429 -24.62 8.14 11.38
C MET A 429 -25.70 8.50 10.36
N SER A 430 -25.31 9.26 9.33
CA SER A 430 -26.22 9.61 8.24
C SER A 430 -26.61 8.35 7.42
N ALA A 431 -27.75 8.41 6.73
CA ALA A 431 -28.15 7.31 5.84
C ALA A 431 -27.13 7.09 4.71
N ARG A 432 -26.58 8.18 4.16
CA ARG A 432 -25.54 8.16 3.13
C ARG A 432 -24.26 7.47 3.60
N ASP A 433 -23.80 7.77 4.82
CA ASP A 433 -22.59 7.15 5.37
C ASP A 433 -22.80 5.66 5.65
N TRP A 434 -24.00 5.28 6.12
CA TRP A 434 -24.34 3.88 6.30
C TRP A 434 -24.40 3.12 4.97
N GLU A 435 -25.04 3.68 3.96
CA GLU A 435 -25.05 3.11 2.61
C GLU A 435 -23.62 3.00 2.05
N HIS A 436 -22.79 4.03 2.25
CA HIS A 436 -21.38 3.98 1.91
C HIS A 436 -20.67 2.81 2.60
N LEU A 437 -20.71 2.71 3.93
CA LEU A 437 -20.05 1.63 4.66
C LEU A 437 -20.55 0.25 4.20
N THR A 438 -21.85 0.07 4.06
CA THR A 438 -22.48 -1.23 3.72
C THR A 438 -22.31 -1.63 2.26
N SER A 439 -22.06 -0.69 1.35
CA SER A 439 -21.77 -0.96 -0.07
C SER A 439 -20.30 -1.29 -0.35
N ARG A 440 -19.41 -1.11 0.64
CA ARG A 440 -17.99 -1.45 0.49
C ARG A 440 -17.82 -2.97 0.29
N PRO A 441 -16.87 -3.38 -0.57
CA PRO A 441 -16.52 -4.78 -0.74
C PRO A 441 -15.77 -5.32 0.49
N PHE A 442 -15.84 -6.63 0.69
CA PHE A 442 -15.07 -7.33 1.72
C PHE A 442 -13.55 -7.21 1.48
N GLY A 443 -12.77 -7.05 2.56
CA GLY A 443 -11.30 -6.98 2.50
C GLY A 443 -10.65 -5.95 3.42
N GLU A 444 -11.46 -5.22 4.20
CA GLU A 444 -11.03 -4.16 5.11
C GLU A 444 -11.60 -4.40 6.52
N VAL A 445 -10.88 -3.94 7.55
CA VAL A 445 -11.39 -3.76 8.90
C VAL A 445 -11.48 -2.26 9.15
N ILE A 446 -12.69 -1.74 9.33
CA ILE A 446 -12.91 -0.31 9.55
C ILE A 446 -12.97 -0.08 11.06
N PHE A 447 -11.97 0.63 11.58
CA PHE A 447 -11.84 0.92 13.00
C PHE A 447 -12.54 2.23 13.36
N ALA A 448 -13.25 2.23 14.49
CA ALA A 448 -13.78 3.44 15.10
C ALA A 448 -12.67 4.46 15.38
N LYS A 449 -13.02 5.75 15.34
CA LYS A 449 -12.06 6.86 15.52
C LYS A 449 -11.42 6.89 16.91
N SER A 450 -12.14 6.50 17.96
CA SER A 450 -11.64 6.60 19.33
C SER A 450 -12.31 5.57 20.24
N PRO A 451 -11.58 4.96 21.20
CA PRO A 451 -10.12 5.02 21.35
C PRO A 451 -9.40 4.31 20.20
N ALA A 452 -8.09 4.52 20.08
CA ALA A 452 -7.24 3.93 19.05
C ALA A 452 -7.10 2.41 19.19
N LEU A 453 -8.10 1.68 18.70
CA LEU A 453 -8.10 0.22 18.68
C LEU A 453 -6.87 -0.39 17.97
N PRO A 454 -6.40 0.13 16.81
CA PRO A 454 -5.22 -0.40 16.12
C PRO A 454 -3.98 -0.54 17.01
N GLU A 455 -3.64 0.50 17.75
CA GLU A 455 -2.45 0.50 18.64
C GLU A 455 -2.58 -0.55 19.75
N SER A 456 -3.81 -0.81 20.21
CA SER A 456 -4.07 -1.84 21.22
C SER A 456 -3.98 -3.28 20.71
N ILE A 457 -3.83 -3.48 19.39
CA ILE A 457 -3.75 -4.76 18.70
C ILE A 457 -2.33 -4.93 18.17
N ALA A 458 -1.46 -5.43 19.04
CA ALA A 458 -0.04 -5.63 18.77
C ALA A 458 0.68 -4.37 18.26
N ASN A 459 0.41 -3.19 18.84
CA ASN A 459 0.99 -1.90 18.44
C ASN A 459 0.78 -1.63 16.94
N GLY A 460 -0.41 -1.95 16.42
CA GLY A 460 -0.77 -1.73 15.04
C GLY A 460 -1.06 -0.27 14.72
N ASP A 461 -0.98 0.07 13.44
CA ASP A 461 -1.42 1.35 12.90
C ASP A 461 -2.35 1.14 11.70
N LEU A 462 -2.66 2.22 10.97
CA LEU A 462 -3.51 2.19 9.78
C LEU A 462 -2.73 2.67 8.54
N ASP A 463 -1.42 2.47 8.52
CA ASP A 463 -0.53 2.92 7.44
C ASP A 463 -0.30 1.86 6.34
N GLY A 464 -1.06 0.76 6.45
CA GLY A 464 -1.05 -0.42 5.58
C GLY A 464 -1.00 -1.75 6.33
N ASP A 465 -1.05 -1.71 7.66
CA ASP A 465 -1.10 -2.90 8.51
C ASP A 465 -2.29 -3.81 8.17
N ARG A 466 -2.04 -5.12 8.26
CA ARG A 466 -3.04 -6.15 8.03
C ARG A 466 -3.37 -6.86 9.33
N TYR A 467 -4.66 -7.04 9.53
CA TYR A 467 -5.26 -7.66 10.71
C TYR A 467 -5.81 -9.02 10.32
N TRP A 468 -5.32 -10.06 10.98
CA TRP A 468 -5.98 -11.35 10.96
C TRP A 468 -7.25 -11.24 11.78
N THR A 469 -8.37 -11.45 11.11
CA THR A 469 -9.72 -11.37 11.68
C THR A 469 -10.36 -12.73 11.53
N CYS A 470 -10.73 -13.35 12.65
CA CYS A 470 -11.37 -14.65 12.72
C CYS A 470 -12.78 -14.51 13.28
N TRP A 471 -13.75 -15.08 12.58
CA TRP A 471 -15.16 -15.14 12.96
C TRP A 471 -15.62 -16.60 13.13
N ASP A 472 -14.69 -17.52 13.42
CA ASP A 472 -15.06 -18.89 13.81
C ASP A 472 -15.83 -18.84 15.14
N PRO A 473 -17.08 -19.33 15.21
CA PRO A 473 -17.85 -19.28 16.45
C PRO A 473 -17.14 -19.98 17.61
N THR A 474 -16.37 -21.04 17.34
CA THR A 474 -15.62 -21.77 18.37
C THR A 474 -14.46 -20.94 18.90
N VAL A 475 -13.69 -20.29 18.01
CA VAL A 475 -12.59 -19.41 18.42
C VAL A 475 -13.13 -18.23 19.23
N VAL A 476 -14.15 -17.55 18.71
CA VAL A 476 -14.71 -16.34 19.32
C VAL A 476 -15.37 -16.64 20.67
N SER A 477 -16.10 -17.75 20.81
CA SER A 477 -16.77 -18.10 22.08
C SER A 477 -15.83 -18.67 23.15
N THR A 478 -14.73 -19.30 22.77
CA THR A 478 -13.77 -19.89 23.72
C THR A 478 -12.65 -18.92 24.13
N ALA A 479 -12.30 -17.97 23.25
CA ALA A 479 -11.28 -16.98 23.54
C ALA A 479 -11.71 -16.05 24.68
N LYS A 480 -10.85 -15.90 25.69
CA LYS A 480 -11.08 -15.01 26.83
C LYS A 480 -10.72 -13.57 26.46
N PRO A 481 -11.63 -12.59 26.65
CA PRO A 481 -11.32 -11.17 26.47
C PRO A 481 -10.12 -10.76 27.32
N GLN A 482 -9.29 -9.85 26.79
CA GLN A 482 -8.16 -9.29 27.53
C GLN A 482 -8.44 -7.82 27.82
N GLN A 483 -8.13 -7.39 29.04
CA GLN A 483 -8.23 -5.97 29.40
C GLN A 483 -7.29 -5.12 28.54
N LEU A 484 -7.74 -3.91 28.25
CA LEU A 484 -6.91 -2.88 27.63
C LEU A 484 -5.93 -2.37 28.70
N VAL A 485 -4.65 -2.54 28.43
CA VAL A 485 -3.60 -1.91 29.20
C VAL A 485 -3.12 -0.74 28.37
N ALA A 486 -3.33 0.49 28.86
CA ALA A 486 -2.79 1.67 28.23
C ALA A 486 -1.26 1.55 28.22
N GLN A 487 -0.64 1.65 27.04
CA GLN A 487 0.81 1.69 26.96
C GLN A 487 1.28 3.14 27.11
N PRO A 488 2.25 3.42 28.00
CA PRO A 488 2.81 4.75 28.10
C PRO A 488 3.54 5.10 26.80
N LYS A 489 3.21 6.27 26.23
CA LYS A 489 3.89 6.77 25.03
C LYS A 489 5.20 7.45 25.44
N ALA A 490 6.31 7.01 24.87
CA ALA A 490 7.59 7.65 25.13
C ALA A 490 7.58 9.10 24.61
N PRO A 491 8.11 10.07 25.37
CA PRO A 491 8.20 11.46 24.93
C PRO A 491 9.10 11.57 23.70
N SER A 492 8.64 12.32 22.69
CA SER A 492 9.45 12.60 21.50
C SER A 492 10.35 13.80 21.79
N ALA A 493 11.67 13.58 21.90
CA ALA A 493 12.63 14.65 22.08
C ALA A 493 12.82 15.46 20.78
N SER A 494 12.59 16.78 20.85
CA SER A 494 12.94 17.71 19.78
C SER A 494 14.44 18.03 19.85
N HIS A 495 15.14 17.89 18.73
CA HIS A 495 16.56 18.27 18.63
C HIS A 495 16.75 19.29 17.52
N GLY A 496 17.87 20.02 17.58
CA GLY A 496 18.25 21.01 16.58
C GLY A 496 18.52 20.42 15.19
N ARG A 497 18.56 21.29 14.19
CA ARG A 497 18.83 20.94 12.78
C ARG A 497 20.27 20.47 12.63
N ASP A 498 20.47 19.30 12.02
CA ASP A 498 21.80 18.77 11.73
C ASP A 498 22.22 19.09 10.29
N ARG A 499 23.35 19.79 10.10
CA ARG A 499 23.87 20.11 8.76
C ARG A 499 24.54 18.92 8.07
N GLY A 500 24.96 17.90 8.82
CA GLY A 500 25.60 16.68 8.32
C GLY A 500 24.68 15.47 8.32
N TRP A 501 23.36 15.68 8.25
CA TRP A 501 22.37 14.62 8.40
C TRP A 501 22.54 13.49 7.39
N LEU A 502 22.91 13.80 6.13
CA LEU A 502 23.03 12.78 5.09
C LEU A 502 24.23 11.87 5.35
N LEU A 503 25.37 12.43 5.75
CA LEU A 503 26.57 11.66 6.08
C LEU A 503 26.29 10.65 7.20
N LYS A 504 25.64 11.09 8.28
CA LYS A 504 25.25 10.21 9.39
C LYS A 504 24.24 9.14 8.94
N ALA A 505 23.26 9.52 8.13
CA ALA A 505 22.30 8.56 7.57
C ALA A 505 22.99 7.52 6.67
N GLN A 506 23.99 7.91 5.89
CA GLN A 506 24.79 6.99 5.08
C GLN A 506 25.61 6.03 5.94
N GLU A 507 26.21 6.51 7.04
CA GLU A 507 26.89 5.65 8.02
C GLU A 507 25.93 4.59 8.57
N ALA A 508 24.71 4.99 8.97
CA ALA A 508 23.67 4.06 9.42
C ALA A 508 23.20 3.07 8.33
N MET A 509 23.12 3.50 7.06
CA MET A 509 22.81 2.62 5.92
C MET A 509 23.91 1.60 5.63
N LEU A 510 25.16 1.94 5.94
CA LEU A 510 26.34 1.13 5.66
C LEU A 510 26.80 0.31 6.87
N ASP A 511 26.17 0.46 8.04
CA ASP A 511 26.48 -0.31 9.24
C ASP A 511 25.99 -1.76 9.13
N ALA A 512 26.72 -2.55 8.35
CA ALA A 512 26.37 -3.94 8.18
C ALA A 512 26.51 -4.76 9.45
N LYS A 513 27.42 -4.37 10.34
CA LYS A 513 27.62 -5.06 11.61
C LYS A 513 26.38 -4.90 12.48
N GLY A 514 25.85 -3.68 12.61
CA GLY A 514 24.62 -3.40 13.32
C GLY A 514 23.42 -4.15 12.72
N TRP A 515 23.29 -4.19 11.40
CA TRP A 515 22.20 -4.93 10.75
C TRP A 515 22.26 -6.43 11.05
N ARG A 516 23.43 -7.06 10.87
CA ARG A 516 23.67 -8.47 11.23
C ARG A 516 23.28 -8.75 12.68
N HIS A 517 23.70 -7.87 13.56
CA HIS A 517 23.52 -7.99 14.99
C HIS A 517 22.04 -7.93 15.38
N ILE A 518 21.32 -6.92 14.89
CA ILE A 518 19.88 -6.73 15.10
C ILE A 518 19.10 -7.95 14.60
N PHE A 519 19.36 -8.41 13.38
CA PHE A 519 18.66 -9.57 12.82
C PHE A 519 18.95 -10.87 13.58
N TRP A 520 20.21 -11.07 13.97
CA TRP A 520 20.61 -12.23 14.76
C TRP A 520 19.94 -12.22 16.15
N LEU A 521 20.00 -11.08 16.85
CA LEU A 521 19.40 -10.93 18.17
C LEU A 521 17.88 -11.11 18.11
N ALA A 522 17.19 -10.46 17.16
CA ALA A 522 15.75 -10.61 16.98
C ALA A 522 15.36 -12.10 16.75
N GLY A 523 16.09 -12.80 15.89
CA GLY A 523 15.88 -14.22 15.65
C GLY A 523 16.09 -15.08 16.91
N ARG A 524 17.13 -14.78 17.69
CA ARG A 524 17.45 -15.50 18.94
C ARG A 524 16.40 -15.27 20.01
N LEU A 525 16.02 -14.02 20.27
CA LEU A 525 14.97 -13.65 21.23
C LEU A 525 13.64 -14.32 20.89
N CYS A 526 13.21 -14.22 19.63
CA CYS A 526 11.96 -14.82 19.16
C CYS A 526 11.94 -16.35 19.34
N ASN A 527 13.03 -17.05 18.98
CA ASN A 527 13.11 -18.50 19.12
C ASN A 527 13.23 -18.95 20.59
N HIS A 528 13.93 -18.18 21.42
CA HIS A 528 14.08 -18.49 22.85
C HIS A 528 12.75 -18.28 23.58
N GLY A 529 12.09 -17.14 23.36
CA GLY A 529 10.75 -16.86 23.89
C GLY A 529 9.72 -17.91 23.46
N ARG A 530 9.73 -18.32 22.18
CA ARG A 530 8.87 -19.40 21.67
C ARG A 530 9.12 -20.73 22.39
N THR A 531 10.37 -21.06 22.66
CA THR A 531 10.76 -22.29 23.35
C THR A 531 10.16 -22.32 24.75
N TRP A 532 10.28 -21.23 25.50
CA TRP A 532 9.70 -21.10 26.84
C TRP A 532 8.17 -21.13 26.80
N ALA A 533 7.55 -20.39 25.87
CA ALA A 533 6.11 -20.36 25.73
C ALA A 533 5.52 -21.74 25.38
N LYS A 534 6.20 -22.56 24.57
CA LYS A 534 5.72 -23.91 24.23
C LYS A 534 5.92 -24.93 25.38
N LYS A 535 6.93 -24.75 26.22
CA LYS A 535 7.25 -25.68 27.32
C LYS A 535 6.45 -25.40 28.59
N SER A 536 6.03 -24.15 28.81
CA SER A 536 5.29 -23.75 30.00
C SER A 536 3.77 -23.84 29.78
N ALA A 537 3.04 -24.28 30.82
CA ALA A 537 1.58 -24.21 30.85
C ALA A 537 1.06 -22.76 30.82
N GLU A 538 1.88 -21.77 31.18
CA GLU A 538 1.54 -20.35 31.13
C GLU A 538 1.57 -19.77 29.70
N GLY A 539 2.18 -20.49 28.74
CA GLY A 539 2.24 -20.04 27.36
C GLY A 539 2.97 -18.70 27.20
N LEU A 540 2.33 -17.76 26.52
CA LEU A 540 2.83 -16.38 26.34
C LEU A 540 2.90 -15.57 27.65
N ARG A 541 2.30 -16.05 28.76
CA ARG A 541 2.37 -15.39 30.07
C ARG A 541 3.64 -15.74 30.84
N HIS A 542 4.41 -16.73 30.39
CA HIS A 542 5.65 -17.12 31.04
C HIS A 542 6.62 -15.93 31.13
N PRO A 543 7.17 -15.57 32.31
CA PRO A 543 7.95 -14.36 32.50
C PRO A 543 9.11 -14.20 31.50
N VAL A 544 9.90 -15.26 31.30
CA VAL A 544 11.04 -15.25 30.37
C VAL A 544 10.58 -15.13 28.92
N ALA A 545 9.42 -15.72 28.57
CA ALA A 545 8.90 -15.61 27.21
C ALA A 545 8.47 -14.18 26.93
N ARG A 546 7.73 -13.56 27.87
CA ARG A 546 7.29 -12.17 27.79
C ARG A 546 8.47 -11.22 27.62
N GLU A 547 9.48 -11.33 28.47
CA GLU A 547 10.69 -10.49 28.40
C GLU A 547 11.44 -10.65 27.08
N CYS A 548 11.59 -11.89 26.58
CA CYS A 548 12.17 -12.12 25.26
C CYS A 548 11.39 -11.47 24.13
N PHE A 549 10.05 -11.52 24.20
CA PHE A 549 9.20 -10.96 23.17
C PHE A 549 9.11 -9.43 23.24
N ASP A 550 9.13 -8.84 24.43
CA ASP A 550 9.22 -7.40 24.62
C ASP A 550 10.52 -6.87 24.01
N LEU A 551 11.67 -7.48 24.35
CA LEU A 551 12.95 -7.13 23.75
C LEU A 551 12.99 -7.38 22.24
N PHE A 552 12.33 -8.43 21.74
CA PHE A 552 12.22 -8.69 20.31
C PHE A 552 11.50 -7.56 19.58
N LEU A 553 10.39 -7.05 20.14
CA LEU A 553 9.66 -5.92 19.59
C LEU A 553 10.53 -4.65 19.64
N ASP A 554 11.22 -4.40 20.75
CA ASP A 554 12.15 -3.27 20.89
C ASP A 554 13.28 -3.33 19.87
N VAL A 555 13.85 -4.51 19.59
CA VAL A 555 14.89 -4.69 18.55
C VAL A 555 14.37 -4.34 17.15
N ILE A 556 13.13 -4.71 16.84
CA ILE A 556 12.51 -4.41 15.55
C ILE A 556 12.28 -2.91 15.40
N ASP A 557 11.80 -2.24 16.45
CA ASP A 557 11.52 -0.81 16.43
C ASP A 557 12.80 0.02 16.47
N ASN A 558 13.78 -0.36 17.29
CA ASN A 558 15.06 0.34 17.42
C ASN A 558 15.87 0.35 16.11
N LYS A 559 15.72 -0.66 15.25
CA LYS A 559 16.29 -0.63 13.89
C LYS A 559 15.91 0.63 13.12
N ARG A 560 14.72 1.20 13.38
CA ARG A 560 14.20 2.40 12.71
C ARG A 560 14.46 3.69 13.48
N HIS A 561 14.78 3.57 14.77
CA HIS A 561 14.81 4.68 15.72
C HIS A 561 16.17 4.92 16.37
N GLY A 562 17.21 4.13 16.03
CA GLY A 562 18.58 4.34 16.51
C GLY A 562 18.77 4.05 18.01
N GLY A 563 17.89 3.27 18.61
CA GLY A 563 17.96 2.91 20.04
C GLY A 563 18.89 1.73 20.30
N SER A 564 19.52 1.72 21.48
CA SER A 564 20.18 0.52 22.02
C SER A 564 19.17 -0.35 22.75
N VAL A 565 19.26 -1.67 22.56
CA VAL A 565 18.51 -2.63 23.39
C VAL A 565 19.47 -3.18 24.44
N ASP A 566 19.18 -2.91 25.71
CA ASP A 566 19.92 -3.55 26.81
C ASP A 566 19.36 -4.94 27.08
N LEU A 567 20.22 -5.95 27.00
CA LEU A 567 19.86 -7.33 27.25
C LEU A 567 20.09 -7.66 28.73
N PRO A 568 19.07 -8.09 29.49
CA PRO A 568 19.22 -8.52 30.87
C PRO A 568 20.29 -9.61 31.04
N GLN A 569 21.02 -9.60 32.17
CA GLN A 569 22.18 -10.48 32.40
C GLN A 569 21.85 -11.97 32.24
N HIS A 570 20.66 -12.40 32.69
CA HIS A 570 20.24 -13.79 32.57
C HIS A 570 20.01 -14.20 31.10
N LEU A 571 19.41 -13.32 30.27
CA LEU A 571 19.27 -13.56 28.84
C LEU A 571 20.62 -13.50 28.11
N ARG A 572 21.55 -12.64 28.52
CA ARG A 572 22.93 -12.65 27.97
C ARG A 572 23.57 -14.03 28.15
N ARG A 573 23.44 -14.61 29.34
CA ARG A 573 23.95 -15.96 29.65
C ARG A 573 23.25 -17.03 28.80
N ASP A 574 21.93 -17.02 28.78
CA ASP A 574 21.12 -18.08 28.15
C ASP A 574 21.22 -18.07 26.62
N LEU A 575 21.31 -16.88 26.02
CA LEU A 575 21.52 -16.71 24.58
C LEU A 575 22.99 -16.91 24.16
N ARG A 576 23.89 -17.16 25.12
CA ARG A 576 25.35 -17.22 24.92
C ARG A 576 25.84 -15.99 24.16
N TRP A 577 25.42 -14.83 24.64
CA TRP A 577 25.79 -13.54 24.07
C TRP A 577 27.30 -13.32 24.20
N LYS A 578 27.96 -13.00 23.08
CA LYS A 578 29.43 -12.80 23.01
C LYS A 578 29.82 -11.45 22.40
N PHE A 579 28.88 -10.53 22.26
CA PHE A 579 29.12 -9.23 21.65
C PHE A 579 29.21 -8.18 22.77
N ASP A 580 30.44 -7.76 23.05
CA ASP A 580 30.71 -6.57 23.86
C ASP A 580 30.75 -5.32 22.99
#